data_AF-A0A1V8TY69-F1
#
_entry.id   AF-A0A1V8TY69-F1
#
_cell.length_a   1.000
_cell.length_b   1.000
_cell.length_c   1.000
_cell.angle_alpha   90.00
_cell.angle_beta   90.00
_cell.angle_gamma   90.00
#
_symmetry.space_group_name_H-M   'P 1'
#
loop_
_entity.id
_entity.type
_entity.pdbx_description
1 polymer ?
#
loop_
_entity_poly.entity_id
_entity_poly.type
_entity_poly.pdbx_seq_one_letter_code
_entity_poly.pdbx_strand_id
1 'polypeptide(L)'
;SLISDYSNGLADSVLTTDYVDYSDSVNELINNGCATGHAPLGTATFSSRSQFEAGQGGQPNIPFEILNVWHSCDTVTMRWRSSAPGGSNAQQVTGIAVQQVVRNYNGGQKWLIKETFSEFNSGAWLADLNITVPTNCAAVHKRATLM
;
A
#
# COMPACT_ATOMS: atom_id res chain seq x y z
N SER A 1 -7.05 3.42 11.20
CA SER A 1 -7.06 3.49 9.71
C SER A 1 -6.67 2.12 9.18
N LEU A 2 -6.83 1.83 7.88
CA LEU A 2 -6.45 0.50 7.35
C LEU A 2 -4.93 0.27 7.31
N ILE A 3 -4.11 1.30 7.58
CA ILE A 3 -2.64 1.24 7.60
C ILE A 3 -2.09 1.52 9.00
N SER A 4 -2.62 2.56 9.65
CA SER A 4 -2.23 3.01 10.99
C SER A 4 -3.33 2.69 12.00
N ASP A 5 -3.04 2.05 13.12
CA ASP A 5 -4.04 1.62 14.11
C ASP A 5 -5.13 0.74 13.45
N TYR A 6 -4.64 -0.35 12.86
CA TYR A 6 -5.46 -1.33 12.15
C TYR A 6 -6.25 -2.23 13.12
N SER A 7 -7.46 -2.60 12.73
CA SER A 7 -8.21 -3.69 13.36
C SER A 7 -9.11 -4.39 12.35
N ASN A 8 -9.39 -5.68 12.56
CA ASN A 8 -10.34 -6.43 11.71
C ASN A 8 -11.74 -5.82 11.77
N GLY A 9 -12.17 -5.32 12.93
CA GLY A 9 -13.47 -4.64 13.04
C GLY A 9 -13.57 -3.39 12.17
N LEU A 10 -12.46 -2.65 12.02
CA LEU A 10 -12.42 -1.54 11.05
C LEU A 10 -12.51 -2.08 9.62
N ALA A 11 -11.70 -3.08 9.26
CA ALA A 11 -11.72 -3.69 7.93
C ALA A 11 -13.12 -4.20 7.54
N ASP A 12 -13.79 -4.94 8.43
CA ASP A 12 -15.16 -5.42 8.26
C ASP A 12 -16.16 -4.29 8.01
N SER A 13 -15.94 -3.13 8.63
CA SER A 13 -16.87 -1.99 8.54
C SER A 13 -16.69 -1.12 7.29
N VAL A 14 -15.53 -1.20 6.61
CA VAL A 14 -15.18 -0.32 5.48
C VAL A 14 -14.83 -1.06 4.19
N LEU A 15 -14.55 -2.37 4.23
CA LEU A 15 -14.20 -3.18 3.06
C LEU A 15 -15.32 -4.16 2.71
N THR A 16 -15.58 -4.36 1.42
CA THR A 16 -16.44 -5.47 0.99
C THR A 16 -15.80 -6.83 1.32
N THR A 17 -16.60 -7.89 1.47
CA THR A 17 -16.06 -9.23 1.76
C THR A 17 -15.12 -9.73 0.66
N ASP A 18 -15.43 -9.36 -0.58
CA ASP A 18 -14.70 -9.68 -1.81
C ASP A 18 -13.75 -8.54 -2.24
N TYR A 19 -13.24 -7.80 -1.25
CA TYR A 19 -12.24 -6.74 -1.46
C TYR A 19 -10.97 -7.29 -2.11
N VAL A 20 -10.38 -6.50 -3.02
CA VAL A 20 -9.11 -6.81 -3.68
C VAL A 20 -8.12 -5.65 -3.53
N ASP A 21 -6.88 -5.97 -3.20
CA ASP A 21 -5.79 -5.01 -3.05
C ASP A 21 -4.71 -5.26 -4.12
N TYR A 22 -4.30 -4.20 -4.80
CA TYR A 22 -3.25 -4.22 -5.81
C TYR A 22 -2.15 -3.23 -5.45
N SER A 23 -0.94 -3.73 -5.27
CA SER A 23 0.24 -2.90 -5.13
C SER A 23 1.50 -3.67 -5.53
N ASP A 24 2.12 -3.28 -6.65
CA ASP A 24 3.43 -3.83 -7.00
C ASP A 24 4.51 -3.33 -6.03
N SER A 25 4.32 -2.15 -5.45
CA SER A 25 5.16 -1.66 -4.35
C SER A 25 5.14 -2.61 -3.14
N VAL A 26 3.97 -3.13 -2.73
CA VAL A 26 3.88 -4.10 -1.62
C VAL A 26 4.36 -5.48 -2.06
N ASN A 27 4.01 -5.94 -3.26
CA ASN A 27 4.50 -7.22 -3.78
C ASN A 27 6.03 -7.25 -3.82
N GLU A 28 6.66 -6.14 -4.22
CA GLU A 28 8.12 -5.97 -4.22
C GLU A 28 8.71 -6.09 -2.80
N LEU A 29 8.03 -5.52 -1.79
CA LEU A 29 8.42 -5.68 -0.38
C LEU A 29 8.27 -7.13 0.09
N ILE A 30 7.17 -7.81 -0.23
CA ILE A 30 6.96 -9.24 0.08
C ILE A 30 8.07 -10.10 -0.55
N ASN A 31 8.50 -9.72 -1.75
CA ASN A 31 9.56 -10.39 -2.50
C ASN A 31 10.97 -10.06 -1.99
N ASN A 32 11.13 -9.11 -1.08
CA ASN A 32 12.42 -8.60 -0.65
C ASN A 32 13.30 -8.14 -1.84
N GLY A 33 12.68 -7.59 -2.89
CA GLY A 33 13.36 -7.19 -4.12
C GLY A 33 13.79 -8.33 -5.06
N CYS A 34 13.41 -9.58 -4.77
CA CYS A 34 13.77 -10.72 -5.61
C CYS A 34 12.80 -10.91 -6.78
N ALA A 35 13.33 -11.04 -8.00
CA ALA A 35 12.52 -11.27 -9.21
C ALA A 35 11.72 -12.59 -9.20
N THR A 36 12.12 -13.58 -8.40
CA THR A 36 11.43 -14.87 -8.22
C THR A 36 10.79 -15.00 -6.84
N GLY A 37 10.37 -13.88 -6.26
CA GLY A 37 9.79 -13.84 -4.91
C GLY A 37 8.42 -14.52 -4.80
N HIS A 38 7.85 -14.46 -3.60
CA HIS A 38 6.62 -15.15 -3.23
C HIS A 38 5.34 -14.50 -3.79
N ALA A 39 5.40 -13.25 -4.22
CA ALA A 39 4.28 -12.46 -4.74
C ALA A 39 4.57 -11.96 -6.17
N PRO A 40 3.98 -12.54 -7.22
CA PRO A 40 4.19 -12.08 -8.59
C PRO A 40 3.76 -10.62 -8.80
N LEU A 41 4.60 -9.83 -9.45
CA LEU A 41 4.24 -8.46 -9.88
C LEU A 41 3.13 -8.49 -10.94
N GLY A 42 2.33 -7.42 -11.00
CA GLY A 42 1.16 -7.29 -11.87
C GLY A 42 -0.06 -8.10 -11.41
N THR A 43 -0.03 -8.68 -10.21
CA THR A 43 -1.13 -9.47 -9.65
C THR A 43 -1.67 -8.86 -8.35
N ALA A 44 -2.85 -9.29 -7.92
CA ALA A 44 -3.43 -8.85 -6.65
C ALA A 44 -2.49 -9.22 -5.49
N THR A 45 -2.16 -8.23 -4.67
CA THR A 45 -1.42 -8.42 -3.41
C THR A 45 -2.27 -9.20 -2.41
N PHE A 46 -3.55 -8.82 -2.30
CA PHE A 46 -4.54 -9.58 -1.54
C PHE A 46 -5.80 -9.74 -2.38
N SER A 47 -6.28 -10.98 -2.52
CA SER A 47 -7.43 -11.33 -3.36
C SER A 47 -8.75 -11.42 -2.59
N SER A 48 -8.73 -11.16 -1.28
CA SER A 48 -9.91 -11.11 -0.43
C SER A 48 -9.67 -10.19 0.78
N ARG A 49 -10.77 -9.75 1.42
CA ARG A 49 -10.69 -9.05 2.71
C ARG A 49 -9.96 -9.89 3.76
N SER A 50 -10.24 -11.20 3.84
CA SER A 50 -9.59 -12.08 4.81
C SER A 50 -8.08 -12.20 4.62
N GLN A 51 -7.59 -12.20 3.36
CA GLN A 51 -6.16 -12.18 3.07
C GLN A 51 -5.54 -10.84 3.46
N PHE A 52 -6.21 -9.73 3.16
CA PHE A 52 -5.80 -8.40 3.60
C PHE A 52 -5.71 -8.32 5.12
N GLU A 53 -6.71 -8.81 5.85
CA GLU A 53 -6.72 -8.80 7.31
C GLU A 53 -5.57 -9.63 7.91
N ALA A 54 -5.31 -10.80 7.34
CA ALA A 54 -4.19 -11.65 7.76
C ALA A 54 -2.82 -10.99 7.48
N GLY A 55 -2.68 -10.32 6.34
CA GLY A 55 -1.46 -9.59 5.98
C GLY A 55 -1.24 -8.34 6.84
N GLN A 56 -2.27 -7.50 6.95
CA GLN A 56 -2.19 -6.22 7.66
C GLN A 56 -2.14 -6.39 9.18
N GLY A 57 -2.83 -7.38 9.75
CA GLY A 57 -2.86 -7.63 11.19
C GLY A 57 -1.51 -8.02 11.80
N GLY A 58 -0.55 -8.47 10.98
CA GLY A 58 0.82 -8.77 11.40
C GLY A 58 1.79 -7.60 11.27
N GLN A 59 1.37 -6.48 10.68
CA GLN A 59 2.26 -5.34 10.42
C GLN A 59 2.36 -4.42 11.65
N PRO A 60 3.55 -3.86 11.93
CA PRO A 60 3.67 -2.79 12.91
C PRO A 60 2.89 -1.56 12.46
N ASN A 61 2.52 -0.71 13.43
CA ASN A 61 1.84 0.55 13.12
C ASN A 61 2.74 1.45 12.27
N ILE A 62 2.28 1.82 11.08
CA ILE A 62 3.00 2.70 10.15
C ILE A 62 2.45 4.12 10.28
N PRO A 63 3.29 5.15 10.53
CA PRO A 63 2.86 6.54 10.49
C PRO A 63 2.30 6.88 9.11
N PHE A 64 1.11 7.45 9.06
CA PHE A 64 0.43 7.71 7.78
C PHE A 64 -0.30 9.06 7.84
N GLU A 65 0.10 9.98 6.97
CA GLU A 65 -0.45 11.33 6.84
C GLU A 65 -1.13 11.44 5.47
N ILE A 66 -2.42 11.77 5.45
CA ILE A 66 -3.13 12.08 4.21
C ILE A 66 -2.78 13.53 3.81
N LEU A 67 -2.16 13.68 2.65
CA LEU A 67 -1.77 14.99 2.12
C LEU A 67 -2.89 15.63 1.30
N ASN A 68 -3.64 14.80 0.56
CA ASN A 68 -4.78 15.28 -0.20
C ASN A 68 -5.74 14.13 -0.54
N VAL A 69 -7.01 14.48 -0.76
CA VAL A 69 -8.05 13.56 -1.22
C VAL A 69 -8.80 14.18 -2.40
N TRP A 70 -9.02 13.38 -3.43
CA TRP A 70 -9.92 13.65 -4.55
C TRP A 70 -10.96 12.55 -4.62
N HIS A 71 -12.15 12.86 -5.11
CA HIS A 71 -13.20 11.85 -5.25
C HIS A 71 -14.09 12.11 -6.46
N SER A 72 -14.62 11.01 -7.00
CA SER A 72 -15.72 10.96 -7.95
C SER A 72 -16.96 10.35 -7.25
N CYS A 73 -17.93 9.87 -8.03
CA CYS A 73 -19.09 9.18 -7.50
C CYS A 73 -18.76 7.82 -6.85
N ASP A 74 -17.73 7.14 -7.35
CA ASP A 74 -17.42 5.74 -7.06
C ASP A 74 -15.92 5.49 -6.81
N THR A 75 -15.11 6.55 -6.81
CA THR A 75 -13.67 6.45 -6.65
C THR A 75 -13.19 7.52 -5.67
N VAL A 76 -12.31 7.14 -4.75
CA VAL A 76 -11.58 8.04 -3.86
C VAL A 76 -10.10 7.87 -4.15
N THR A 77 -9.42 8.96 -4.47
CA THR A 77 -7.96 8.97 -4.63
C THR A 77 -7.36 9.75 -3.48
N MET A 78 -6.36 9.19 -2.81
CA MET A 78 -5.63 9.87 -1.75
C MET A 78 -4.14 9.91 -2.05
N ARG A 79 -3.53 11.07 -1.86
CA ARG A 79 -2.08 11.20 -1.76
C ARG A 79 -1.72 11.17 -0.30
N TRP A 80 -0.70 10.39 0.04
CA TRP A 80 -0.31 10.16 1.42
C TRP A 80 1.21 10.19 1.59
N ARG A 81 1.64 10.33 2.84
CA ARG A 81 3.04 10.31 3.26
C ARG A 81 3.20 9.49 4.52
N SER A 82 4.26 8.69 4.56
CA SER A 82 4.77 8.09 5.79
C SER A 82 6.14 8.67 6.09
N SER A 83 6.35 9.18 7.31
CA SER A 83 7.63 9.73 7.75
C SER A 83 8.66 8.66 8.11
N ALA A 84 8.21 7.44 8.41
CA ALA A 84 9.06 6.38 8.95
C ALA A 84 8.44 4.98 8.69
N PRO A 85 8.19 4.59 7.43
CA PRO A 85 7.46 3.36 7.11
C PRO A 85 8.24 2.07 7.49
N GLY A 86 9.59 2.13 7.48
CA GLY A 86 10.47 1.05 7.95
C GLY A 86 10.93 1.17 9.41
N GLY A 87 10.35 2.08 10.20
CA GLY A 87 10.76 2.34 11.59
C GLY A 87 11.61 3.60 11.78
N SER A 88 12.18 3.79 12.98
CA SER A 88 12.64 5.09 13.52
C SER A 88 13.73 5.85 12.74
N ASN A 89 14.30 5.30 11.68
CA ASN A 89 15.30 5.95 10.82
C ASN A 89 14.99 5.80 9.32
N ALA A 90 13.78 5.33 9.00
CA ALA A 90 13.38 5.10 7.63
C ALA A 90 13.22 6.42 6.86
N GLN A 91 13.52 6.39 5.57
CA GLN A 91 13.27 7.50 4.68
C GLN A 91 11.76 7.76 4.57
N GLN A 92 11.41 9.04 4.42
CA GLN A 92 10.04 9.40 4.13
C GLN A 92 9.60 8.82 2.78
N VAL A 93 8.47 8.13 2.77
CA VAL A 93 7.83 7.63 1.54
C VAL A 93 6.56 8.43 1.27
N THR A 94 6.32 8.76 0.02
CA THR A 94 5.06 9.33 -0.47
C THR A 94 4.45 8.37 -1.46
N GLY A 95 3.14 8.18 -1.38
CA GLY A 95 2.41 7.34 -2.30
C GLY A 95 1.08 7.92 -2.71
N ILE A 96 0.40 7.17 -3.56
CA ILE A 96 -0.97 7.43 -3.97
C ILE A 96 -1.76 6.12 -3.83
N ALA A 97 -3.02 6.24 -3.42
CA ALA A 97 -3.95 5.14 -3.44
C ALA A 97 -5.23 5.57 -4.17
N VAL A 98 -5.73 4.71 -5.03
CA VAL A 98 -7.01 4.85 -5.73
C VAL A 98 -7.92 3.75 -5.21
N GLN A 99 -9.05 4.13 -4.65
CA GLN A 99 -10.00 3.23 -4.00
C GLN A 99 -11.32 3.29 -4.76
N GLN A 100 -11.74 2.17 -5.32
CA GLN A 100 -13.08 2.04 -5.86
C GLN A 100 -14.04 1.65 -4.75
N VAL A 101 -15.19 2.32 -4.70
CA VAL A 101 -16.20 2.13 -3.66
C VAL A 101 -17.53 1.70 -4.23
N VAL A 102 -18.24 0.90 -3.46
CA VAL A 102 -19.62 0.48 -3.76
C VAL A 102 -20.55 0.92 -2.64
N ARG A 103 -21.80 1.18 -3.00
CA ARG A 103 -22.81 1.59 -2.02
C ARG A 103 -23.18 0.40 -1.14
N ASN A 104 -23.26 0.64 0.15
CA ASN A 104 -23.72 -0.33 1.13
C ASN A 104 -25.19 -0.10 1.46
N TYR A 105 -25.99 -1.15 1.29
CA TYR A 105 -27.43 -1.14 1.57
C TYR A 105 -27.81 -1.85 2.87
N ASN A 106 -26.84 -2.47 3.55
CA ASN A 106 -27.06 -3.34 4.72
C ASN A 106 -26.89 -2.60 6.06
N GLY A 107 -26.85 -1.27 6.06
CA GLY A 107 -26.59 -0.44 7.25
C GLY A 107 -25.09 -0.26 7.55
N GLY A 108 -24.74 0.64 8.48
CA GLY A 108 -23.35 0.99 8.78
C GLY A 108 -22.78 2.09 7.87
N GLN A 109 -21.52 1.96 7.44
CA GLN A 109 -20.90 2.90 6.50
C GLN A 109 -21.65 2.89 5.17
N LYS A 110 -21.97 4.07 4.62
CA LYS A 110 -22.78 4.19 3.39
C LYS A 110 -22.07 3.68 2.14
N TRP A 111 -20.74 3.69 2.17
CA TRP A 111 -19.86 3.25 1.10
C TRP A 111 -18.83 2.29 1.66
N LEU A 112 -18.53 1.25 0.91
CA LEU A 112 -17.49 0.28 1.23
C LEU A 112 -16.46 0.29 0.10
N ILE A 113 -15.19 0.11 0.44
CA ILE A 113 -14.10 -0.03 -0.51
C ILE A 113 -14.15 -1.44 -1.04
N LYS A 114 -14.17 -1.54 -2.37
CA LYS A 114 -14.23 -2.79 -3.13
C LYS A 114 -12.87 -3.14 -3.72
N GLU A 115 -12.13 -2.15 -4.19
CA GLU A 115 -10.76 -2.33 -4.69
C GLU A 115 -9.86 -1.19 -4.26
N THR A 116 -8.59 -1.49 -3.98
CA THR A 116 -7.54 -0.47 -3.82
C THR A 116 -6.40 -0.75 -4.78
N PHE A 117 -5.93 0.29 -5.44
CA PHE A 117 -4.70 0.33 -6.21
C PHE A 117 -3.75 1.31 -5.52
N SER A 118 -2.61 0.85 -5.04
CA SER A 118 -1.68 1.68 -4.24
C SER A 118 -0.26 1.55 -4.75
N GLU A 119 0.43 2.67 -4.95
CA GLU A 119 1.83 2.68 -5.34
C GLU A 119 2.63 3.73 -4.56
N PHE A 120 3.88 3.37 -4.25
CA PHE A 120 4.82 4.19 -3.49
C PHE A 120 6.27 3.78 -3.79
N ASN A 121 7.24 4.47 -3.18
CA ASN A 121 8.65 4.12 -3.38
C ASN A 121 9.05 2.91 -2.50
N SER A 122 8.80 1.70 -2.98
CA SER A 122 9.19 0.45 -2.29
C SER A 122 10.71 0.29 -2.16
N GLY A 123 11.51 0.82 -3.11
CA GLY A 123 12.96 0.76 -3.06
C GLY A 123 13.57 1.51 -1.87
N ALA A 124 13.02 2.70 -1.53
CA ALA A 124 13.43 3.42 -0.32
C ALA A 124 13.17 2.58 0.94
N TRP A 125 12.01 1.94 1.00
CA TRP A 125 11.60 1.12 2.13
C TRP A 125 12.44 -0.18 2.23
N LEU A 126 12.76 -0.84 1.12
CA LEU A 126 13.70 -1.98 1.11
C LEU A 126 15.09 -1.60 1.61
N ALA A 127 15.57 -0.39 1.30
CA ALA A 127 16.83 0.11 1.81
C ALA A 127 16.77 0.36 3.32
N ASP A 128 15.66 0.91 3.83
CA ASP A 128 15.45 1.12 5.27
C ASP A 128 15.42 -0.19 6.07
N LEU A 129 14.91 -1.27 5.45
CA LEU A 129 14.91 -2.62 6.02
C LEU A 129 16.28 -3.32 5.87
N ASN A 130 17.29 -2.66 5.29
CA ASN A 130 18.60 -3.23 4.95
C ASN A 130 18.54 -4.47 4.03
N ILE A 131 17.47 -4.60 3.24
CA ILE A 131 17.29 -5.71 2.29
C ILE A 131 18.04 -5.40 1.00
N THR A 132 17.80 -4.22 0.43
CA THR A 132 18.47 -3.74 -0.79
C THR A 132 19.24 -2.47 -0.45
N VAL A 133 20.54 -2.60 -0.18
CA VAL A 133 21.40 -1.47 0.16
C VAL A 133 22.08 -0.93 -1.11
N PRO A 134 21.80 0.31 -1.54
CA PRO A 134 22.47 0.90 -2.69
C PRO A 134 23.99 1.03 -2.41
N THR A 135 24.82 0.51 -3.31
CA THR A 135 26.29 0.53 -3.15
C THR A 135 26.98 1.64 -3.96
N ASN A 136 26.23 2.36 -4.79
CA ASN A 136 26.75 3.31 -5.78
C ASN A 136 26.10 4.70 -5.68
N CYS A 137 25.76 5.15 -4.46
CA CYS A 137 25.02 6.41 -4.21
C CYS A 137 25.67 7.69 -4.79
N ALA A 138 26.98 7.67 -5.09
CA ALA A 138 27.70 8.81 -5.67
C ALA A 138 27.77 8.78 -7.22
N ALA A 139 27.19 7.76 -7.86
CA ALA A 139 27.26 7.63 -9.32
C ALA A 139 26.32 8.63 -10.02
N VAL A 140 26.79 9.25 -11.10
CA VAL A 140 25.95 10.07 -11.98
C VAL A 140 25.08 9.13 -12.83
N HIS A 141 23.79 9.05 -12.52
CA HIS A 141 22.89 8.14 -13.22
C HIS A 141 22.60 8.62 -14.66
N LYS A 142 22.63 7.71 -15.62
CA LYS A 142 21.92 7.89 -16.88
C LYS A 142 20.43 7.74 -16.55
N ARG A 143 19.60 8.77 -16.79
CA ARG A 143 18.15 8.55 -16.87
C ARG A 143 17.94 7.42 -17.88
N ALA A 144 17.32 6.32 -17.46
CA ALA A 144 16.80 5.37 -18.43
C ALA A 144 15.94 6.17 -19.39
N THR A 145 16.33 6.18 -20.67
CA THR A 145 15.54 6.88 -21.68
C THR A 145 14.25 6.08 -21.80
N LEU A 146 13.16 6.63 -21.26
CA LEU A 146 11.82 6.10 -21.51
C LEU A 146 11.63 6.17 -23.04
N MET A 147 11.67 5.02 -23.71
CA MET A 147 11.36 4.89 -25.14
C MET A 147 9.86 4.99 -25.35
#